data_AF-A0A937BTM5-F1
#
_entry.id   AF-A0A937BTM5-F1
#
_cell.length_a   1.000
_cell.length_b   1.000
_cell.length_c   1.000
_cell.angle_alpha   90.00
_cell.angle_beta   90.00
_cell.angle_gamma   90.00
#
_symmetry.space_group_name_H-M   'P 1'
#
loop_
_entity.id
_entity.type
_entity.pdbx_description
1 polymer ?
#
loop_
_entity_poly.entity_id
_entity_poly.type
_entity_poly.pdbx_seq_one_letter_code
_entity_poly.pdbx_strand_id
1 'polypeptide(L)'
;MTDTKQNLELAEQKAKALFSTIEERGLIVAGKTEKELCDEIIQIAKEDFGIEKHWSKKIVRTGINTLQPFIANPEDLVIQKDDILFFDFHPVYNDWEADLRKHII
;
A
#
# COMPACT_ATOMS: atom_id res chain seq x y z
N MET A 1 6.93 -15.82 -26.23
CA MET A 1 6.24 -14.56 -25.91
C MET A 1 6.87 -14.06 -24.62
N THR A 2 7.30 -12.81 -24.61
CA THR A 2 8.30 -12.23 -23.71
C THR A 2 7.95 -12.32 -22.22
N ASP A 3 8.78 -13.04 -21.46
CA ASP A 3 8.73 -13.23 -19.99
C ASP A 3 8.53 -11.90 -19.24
N THR A 4 9.08 -10.79 -19.75
CA THR A 4 8.93 -9.44 -19.19
C THR A 4 7.48 -9.04 -18.95
N LYS A 5 6.60 -9.18 -19.94
CA LYS A 5 5.20 -8.75 -19.81
C LYS A 5 4.47 -9.59 -18.76
N GLN A 6 4.69 -10.91 -18.79
CA GLN A 6 4.06 -11.84 -17.86
C GLN A 6 4.50 -11.58 -16.42
N ASN A 7 5.78 -11.24 -16.22
CA ASN A 7 6.28 -10.90 -14.89
C ASN A 7 5.71 -9.58 -14.36
N LEU A 8 5.58 -8.56 -15.22
CA LEU A 8 4.90 -7.30 -14.87
C LEU A 8 3.42 -7.53 -14.50
N GLU A 9 2.69 -8.32 -15.30
CA GLU A 9 1.31 -8.69 -15.01
C GLU A 9 1.19 -9.46 -13.68
N LEU A 10 2.15 -10.34 -13.37
CA LEU A 10 2.17 -11.07 -12.11
C LEU A 10 2.46 -10.16 -10.91
N ALA A 11 3.40 -9.22 -11.03
CA ALA A 11 3.66 -8.22 -9.99
C ALA A 11 2.41 -7.35 -9.74
N GLU A 12 1.74 -6.91 -10.81
CA GLU A 12 0.49 -6.15 -10.71
C GLU A 12 -0.62 -6.95 -10.01
N GLN A 13 -0.79 -8.23 -10.37
CA GLN A 13 -1.77 -9.12 -9.74
C GLN A 13 -1.48 -9.32 -8.25
N LYS A 14 -0.21 -9.46 -7.86
CA LYS A 14 0.20 -9.57 -6.46
C LYS A 14 -0.10 -8.29 -5.67
N ALA A 15 0.18 -7.11 -6.25
CA ALA A 15 -0.16 -5.83 -5.63
C ALA A 15 -1.69 -5.68 -5.45
N LYS A 16 -2.49 -6.02 -6.46
CA LYS A 16 -3.96 -6.00 -6.36
C LYS A 16 -4.47 -6.96 -5.28
N ALA A 17 -3.94 -8.18 -5.24
CA ALA A 17 -4.34 -9.19 -4.27
C ALA A 17 -4.00 -8.79 -2.82
N LEU A 18 -2.85 -8.14 -2.60
CA LEU A 18 -2.51 -7.53 -1.32
C LEU A 18 -3.58 -6.51 -0.89
N PHE A 19 -3.97 -5.60 -1.79
CA PHE A 19 -5.00 -4.60 -1.48
C PHE A 19 -6.38 -5.21 -1.23
N SER A 20 -6.78 -6.25 -1.96
CA SER A 20 -8.03 -6.97 -1.67
C SER A 20 -7.96 -7.63 -0.29
N THR A 21 -6.82 -8.21 0.08
CA THR A 21 -6.64 -8.88 1.37
C THR A 21 -6.74 -7.89 2.54
N ILE A 22 -6.21 -6.68 2.42
CA ILE A 22 -6.29 -5.69 3.52
C ILE A 22 -7.72 -5.19 3.73
N GLU A 23 -8.51 -5.10 2.65
CA GLU A 23 -9.94 -4.75 2.69
C GLU A 23 -10.76 -5.90 3.28
N GLU A 24 -10.55 -7.12 2.82
CA GLU A 24 -11.25 -8.33 3.30
C GLU A 24 -10.97 -8.60 4.78
N ARG A 25 -9.75 -8.32 5.25
CA ARG A 25 -9.37 -8.42 6.67
C ARG A 25 -9.88 -7.27 7.53
N GLY A 26 -10.52 -6.26 6.93
CA GLY A 26 -11.03 -5.10 7.64
C GLY A 26 -9.93 -4.32 8.37
N LEU A 27 -8.73 -4.22 7.80
CA LEU A 27 -7.61 -3.52 8.46
C LEU A 27 -7.79 -2.01 8.46
N ILE A 28 -8.55 -1.49 7.50
CA ILE A 28 -8.80 -0.08 7.28
C ILE A 28 -9.92 0.37 8.23
N VAL A 29 -9.52 0.79 9.43
CA VAL A 29 -10.43 1.20 10.50
C VAL A 29 -9.91 2.45 11.20
N ALA A 30 -10.84 3.24 11.73
CA ALA A 30 -10.52 4.41 12.54
C ALA A 30 -9.79 4.02 13.85
N GLY A 31 -8.97 4.94 14.36
CA GLY A 31 -8.23 4.77 15.61
C GLY A 31 -6.80 4.23 15.45
N LYS A 32 -6.43 3.77 14.26
CA LYS A 32 -5.02 3.47 13.90
C LYS A 32 -4.32 4.71 13.37
N THR A 33 -3.02 4.80 13.58
CA THR A 33 -2.16 5.77 12.88
C THR A 33 -1.90 5.35 11.44
N GLU A 34 -1.51 6.30 10.60
CA GLU A 34 -1.04 6.02 9.23
C GLU A 34 0.12 5.02 9.24
N LYS A 35 1.07 5.22 10.16
CA LYS A 35 2.23 4.34 10.33
C LYS A 35 1.83 2.93 10.75
N GLU A 36 0.95 2.77 11.72
CA GLU A 36 0.48 1.45 12.17
C GLU A 36 -0.16 0.67 11.02
N LEU A 37 -1.08 1.30 10.28
CA LEU A 37 -1.70 0.66 9.12
C LEU A 37 -0.67 0.33 8.03
N CYS A 38 0.30 1.21 7.79
CA CYS A 38 1.38 0.95 6.84
C CYS A 38 2.21 -0.28 7.24
N ASP A 39 2.60 -0.38 8.51
CA ASP A 39 3.40 -1.49 9.03
C ASP A 39 2.64 -2.82 8.95
N GLU A 40 1.34 -2.83 9.26
CA GLU A 40 0.47 -4.00 9.10
C GLU A 40 0.39 -4.48 7.63
N ILE A 41 0.22 -3.55 6.68
CA ILE A 41 0.17 -3.87 5.25
C ILE A 41 1.52 -4.46 4.79
N ILE A 42 2.64 -3.88 5.23
CA ILE A 42 3.98 -4.40 4.91
C ILE A 42 4.17 -5.80 5.48
N GLN A 43 3.69 -6.04 6.70
CA GLN A 43 3.79 -7.34 7.35
C GLN A 43 3.02 -8.41 6.58
N ILE A 44 1.82 -8.09 6.10
CA ILE A 44 0.99 -8.97 5.25
C ILE A 44 1.64 -9.19 3.88
N ALA A 45 2.17 -8.12 3.27
CA ALA A 45 2.88 -8.22 2.00
C ALA A 45 4.05 -9.22 2.09
N LYS A 46 4.77 -9.20 3.21
CA LYS A 46 5.84 -10.16 3.49
C LYS A 46 5.32 -11.57 3.73
N GLU A 47 4.38 -11.75 4.67
CA GLU A 47 3.92 -13.07 5.12
C GLU A 47 3.12 -13.83 4.06
N ASP A 48 2.17 -13.15 3.42
CA ASP A 48 1.20 -13.80 2.55
C ASP A 48 1.61 -13.76 1.06
N PHE A 49 2.45 -12.79 0.68
CA PHE A 49 2.83 -12.57 -0.72
C PHE A 49 4.34 -12.69 -0.99
N GLY A 50 5.18 -12.82 0.04
CA GLY A 50 6.64 -12.89 -0.10
C GLY A 50 7.28 -11.59 -0.60
N ILE A 51 6.58 -10.46 -0.46
CA ILE A 51 7.04 -9.15 -0.91
C ILE A 51 7.87 -8.52 0.22
N GLU A 52 9.19 -8.67 0.13
CA GLU A 52 10.11 -8.07 1.10
C GLU A 52 10.65 -6.69 0.68
N LYS A 53 10.71 -6.45 -0.63
CA LYS A 53 11.29 -5.24 -1.21
C LYS A 53 10.20 -4.32 -1.76
N HIS A 54 10.39 -3.03 -1.53
CA HIS A 54 9.60 -1.97 -2.14
C HIS A 54 10.57 -0.98 -2.78
N TRP A 55 10.27 -0.53 -4.00
CA TRP A 55 11.16 0.38 -4.73
C TRP A 55 11.18 1.78 -4.10
N SER A 56 10.05 2.19 -3.53
CA SER A 56 9.81 3.55 -3.04
C SER A 56 9.33 3.58 -1.59
N LYS A 57 9.04 4.79 -1.09
CA LYS A 57 8.32 4.97 0.17
C LYS A 57 6.99 4.22 0.11
N LYS A 58 6.61 3.62 1.24
CA LYS A 58 5.28 3.01 1.43
C LYS A 58 4.45 4.07 2.12
N ILE A 59 3.37 4.50 1.48
CA ILE A 59 2.59 5.64 1.94
C ILE A 59 1.20 5.16 2.29
N VAL A 60 0.81 5.45 3.53
CA VAL A 60 -0.58 5.53 3.97
C VAL A 60 -0.76 6.96 4.44
N ARG A 61 -1.80 7.64 3.98
CA ARG A 61 -2.13 9.01 4.39
C ARG A 61 -3.63 9.15 4.64
N THR A 62 -4.00 9.91 5.66
CA THR A 62 -5.38 10.14 6.09
C THR A 62 -5.72 11.62 6.13
N GLY A 63 -6.97 11.97 5.82
CA GLY A 63 -7.49 13.33 5.94
C GLY A 63 -6.61 14.37 5.23
N ILE A 64 -6.14 15.38 5.97
CA ILE A 64 -5.33 16.48 5.41
C ILE A 64 -3.99 16.02 4.83
N ASN A 65 -3.44 14.89 5.31
CA ASN A 65 -2.17 14.36 4.81
C ASN A 65 -2.30 13.86 3.36
N THR A 66 -3.50 13.50 2.90
CA THR A 66 -3.74 13.08 1.51
C THR A 66 -3.38 14.14 0.47
N LEU A 67 -3.33 15.42 0.87
CA LEU A 67 -2.97 16.55 0.00
C LEU A 67 -1.46 16.83 -0.06
N GLN A 68 -0.66 16.16 0.76
CA GLN A 68 0.77 16.41 0.84
C GLN A 68 1.50 15.89 -0.42
N PRO A 69 2.59 16.54 -0.87
CA PRO A 69 3.38 16.02 -1.98
C PRO A 69 4.13 14.74 -1.56
N PHE A 70 4.52 13.91 -2.53
CA PHE A 70 5.24 12.64 -2.30
C PHE A 70 6.54 12.82 -1.48
N ILE A 71 7.27 13.91 -1.70
CA ILE A 71 8.54 14.17 -1.01
C ILE A 71 8.37 14.48 0.48
N ALA A 72 7.20 14.97 0.89
CA ALA A 72 6.92 15.37 2.27
C ALA A 72 6.81 14.16 3.21
N ASN A 73 7.22 14.38 4.46
CA ASN A 73 7.01 13.47 5.58
C ASN A 73 6.16 14.21 6.63
N PRO A 74 4.83 14.26 6.45
CA PRO A 74 3.95 14.93 7.40
C PRO A 74 3.94 14.20 8.75
N GLU A 75 3.31 14.81 9.75
CA GLU A 75 3.07 14.16 11.05
C GLU A 75 2.18 12.93 10.86
N ASP A 76 2.44 11.88 11.65
CA ASP A 76 1.67 10.65 11.67
C ASP A 76 0.31 10.92 12.32
N LEU A 77 -0.76 10.82 11.53
CA LEU A 77 -2.12 11.12 11.97
C LEU A 77 -2.89 9.84 12.32
N VAL A 78 -3.83 9.96 13.27
CA VAL A 78 -4.80 8.91 13.57
C VAL A 78 -5.95 8.99 12.56
N ILE A 79 -6.26 7.87 11.93
CA ILE A 79 -7.36 7.70 10.96
C ILE A 79 -8.69 7.94 11.66
N GLN A 80 -9.52 8.83 11.10
CA GLN A 80 -10.88 9.10 11.57
C GLN A 80 -11.93 8.34 10.75
N LYS A 81 -13.15 8.26 11.27
CA LYS A 81 -14.25 7.46 10.71
C LYS A 81 -14.67 7.84 9.28
N ASP A 82 -14.47 9.10 8.90
CA ASP A 82 -14.91 9.65 7.61
C ASP A 82 -13.72 10.29 6.85
N ASP A 83 -12.50 9.88 7.19
CA ASP A 83 -11.30 10.35 6.50
C ASP A 83 -11.16 9.68 5.14
N ILE A 84 -10.79 10.49 4.14
CA ILE A 84 -10.23 9.96 2.90
C ILE A 84 -8.86 9.35 3.24
N LEU A 85 -8.63 8.14 2.75
CA LEU A 85 -7.35 7.47 2.82
C LEU A 85 -6.69 7.41 1.44
N PHE A 86 -5.37 7.59 1.43
CA PHE A 86 -4.52 7.46 0.27
C PHE A 86 -3.42 6.43 0.53
N PHE A 87 -3.26 5.52 -0.41
CA PHE A 87 -2.24 4.48 -0.40
C PHE A 87 -1.36 4.60 -1.63
N ASP A 88 -0.04 4.52 -1.45
CA ASP A 88 0.96 4.49 -2.52
C ASP A 88 2.01 3.42 -2.20
N PHE A 89 1.98 2.31 -2.95
CA PHE A 89 2.85 1.17 -2.71
C PHE A 89 3.50 0.71 -4.01
N HIS A 90 4.79 0.42 -3.90
CA HIS A 90 5.67 -0.01 -4.99
C HIS A 90 6.27 -1.41 -4.71
N PRO A 91 5.45 -2.47 -4.51
CA PRO A 91 5.96 -3.79 -4.18
C PRO A 91 6.78 -4.39 -5.33
N VAL A 92 7.86 -5.07 -4.97
CA VAL A 92 8.71 -5.81 -5.92
C VAL A 92 8.50 -7.31 -5.74
N TYR A 93 8.07 -7.98 -6.80
CA TYR A 93 7.86 -9.42 -6.85
C TYR A 93 8.71 -10.04 -7.96
N ASN A 94 9.56 -11.01 -7.63
CA ASN A 94 10.52 -11.63 -8.56
C ASN A 94 11.36 -10.62 -9.36
N ASP A 95 11.81 -9.54 -8.71
CA ASP A 95 12.55 -8.41 -9.32
C ASP A 95 11.74 -7.51 -10.28
N TRP A 96 10.42 -7.66 -10.30
CA TRP A 96 9.50 -6.79 -11.05
C TRP A 96 8.64 -5.95 -10.13
N GLU A 97 8.59 -4.65 -10.38
CA GLU A 97 7.81 -3.69 -9.61
C GLU A 97 6.38 -3.59 -10.16
N ALA A 98 5.42 -3.47 -9.24
CA ALA A 98 4.13 -2.87 -9.54
C ALA A 98 4.01 -1.52 -8.82
N ASP A 99 3.53 -0.49 -9.51
CA ASP A 99 3.17 0.82 -8.93
C ASP A 99 1.64 0.85 -8.79
N LEU A 100 1.15 0.89 -7.55
CA LEU A 100 -0.27 0.88 -7.25
C LEU A 100 -0.64 1.95 -6.23
N ARG A 101 -1.57 2.82 -6.67
CA ARG A 101 -2.21 3.82 -5.82
C ARG A 101 -3.69 3.56 -5.69
N LYS A 102 -4.22 3.79 -4.48
CA LYS A 102 -5.65 3.65 -4.19
C LYS A 102 -6.13 4.75 -3.25
N HIS A 103 -7.35 5.21 -3.50
CA HIS A 103 -8.09 6.07 -2.59
C HIS A 103 -9.29 5.30 -2.03
N ILE A 104 -9.54 5.47 -0.74
CA ILE A 104 -10.72 4.93 -0.06
C ILE A 104 -11.40 6.11 0.64
N ILE A 105 -12.72 6.17 0.51
CA ILE A 105 -13.60 7.21 1.04
C ILE A 105 -14.56 6.55 2.02
#